data_AF-J7R011-F1
#
_entry.id   AF-J7R011-F1
#
_cell.length_a   1.000
_cell.length_b   1.000
_cell.length_c   1.000
_cell.angle_alpha   90.00
_cell.angle_beta   90.00
_cell.angle_gamma   90.00
#
_symmetry.space_group_name_H-M   'P 1'
#
loop_
_entity.id
_entity.type
_entity.pdbx_description
1 polymer ?
#
loop_
_entity_poly.entity_id
_entity_poly.type
_entity_poly.pdbx_seq_one_letter_code
_entity_poly.pdbx_strand_id
1 'polypeptide(L)'
;MGSSFGLVDFRGRPVDTGRHGGVRASMFIYIMVWLGNVVNVANNMNMVSYLRGTMNMGVAAAATTSTNFLAALQMFTIPAAFLADSYIKRFYTVLIFAPVEILGYILLAVQAHVR
;
A
#
# COMPACT_ATOMS: atom_id res chain seq x y z
N MET A 1 -9.81 -30.39 -13.64
CA MET A 1 -8.38 -30.39 -13.99
C MET A 1 -8.21 -29.47 -15.19
N GLY A 2 -7.78 -28.23 -14.97
CA GLY A 2 -7.57 -27.24 -16.03
C GLY A 2 -6.17 -27.43 -16.63
N SER A 3 -6.11 -27.82 -17.89
CA SER A 3 -4.88 -28.07 -18.65
C SER A 3 -4.08 -26.79 -18.84
N SER A 4 -2.92 -26.66 -18.17
CA SER A 4 -1.93 -25.59 -18.32
C SER A 4 -1.07 -25.71 -19.60
N PHE A 5 -1.69 -26.04 -20.74
CA PHE A 5 -0.97 -26.06 -22.01
C PHE A 5 -0.71 -24.62 -22.47
N GLY A 6 0.53 -24.14 -22.28
CA GLY A 6 1.01 -22.86 -22.82
C GLY A 6 1.43 -21.80 -21.80
N LEU A 7 1.21 -22.02 -20.49
CA LEU A 7 1.71 -21.13 -19.46
C LEU A 7 3.17 -21.47 -19.16
N VAL A 8 4.07 -20.49 -19.30
CA VAL A 8 5.50 -20.60 -19.00
C VAL A 8 5.86 -19.72 -17.81
N ASP A 9 6.68 -20.27 -16.90
CA ASP A 9 7.20 -19.59 -15.73
C ASP A 9 8.12 -18.43 -16.12
N PHE A 10 8.49 -17.54 -15.19
CA PHE A 10 9.41 -16.41 -15.43
C PHE A 10 10.83 -16.85 -15.88
N ARG A 11 11.08 -18.16 -15.94
CA ARG A 11 12.29 -18.82 -16.44
C ARG A 11 12.07 -19.62 -17.73
N GLY A 12 10.92 -19.48 -18.39
CA GLY A 12 10.60 -20.16 -19.66
C GLY A 12 10.29 -21.65 -19.53
N ARG A 13 10.09 -22.17 -18.32
CA ARG A 13 9.73 -23.58 -18.07
C ARG A 13 8.21 -23.74 -18.06
N PRO A 14 7.64 -24.89 -18.48
CA PRO A 14 6.19 -25.11 -18.38
C PRO A 14 5.71 -24.94 -16.93
N VAL A 15 4.59 -24.23 -16.75
CA VAL A 15 4.01 -23.92 -15.43
C VAL A 15 3.42 -25.19 -14.82
N ASP A 16 4.04 -25.66 -13.74
CA ASP A 16 3.46 -26.68 -12.88
C ASP A 16 2.34 -26.07 -12.03
N THR A 17 1.08 -26.38 -12.35
CA THR A 17 -0.11 -25.86 -11.66
C THR A 17 -0.20 -26.27 -10.17
N GLY A 18 0.60 -27.26 -9.74
CA GLY A 18 0.73 -27.67 -8.33
C GLY A 18 1.85 -26.98 -7.55
N ARG A 19 2.78 -26.27 -8.22
CA ARG A 19 3.97 -25.66 -7.60
C ARG A 19 4.09 -24.15 -7.86
N HIS A 20 3.55 -23.68 -8.98
CA HIS A 20 3.53 -22.28 -9.39
C HIS A 20 2.12 -21.71 -9.20
N GLY A 21 1.98 -20.79 -8.24
CA GLY A 21 0.69 -20.22 -7.87
C GLY A 21 -0.18 -21.18 -7.05
N GLY A 22 -1.12 -20.61 -6.28
CA GLY A 22 -2.01 -21.38 -5.42
C GLY A 22 -2.74 -20.50 -4.42
N VAL A 23 -3.71 -21.10 -3.72
CA VAL A 23 -4.58 -20.41 -2.74
C VAL A 23 -3.78 -19.68 -1.67
N ARG A 24 -2.61 -20.20 -1.27
CA ARG A 24 -1.73 -19.54 -0.28
C ARG A 24 -1.11 -18.24 -0.80
N ALA A 25 -0.68 -18.20 -2.06
CA ALA A 25 -0.09 -17.01 -2.66
C ALA A 25 -1.15 -15.93 -2.92
N SER A 26 -2.35 -16.33 -3.38
CA SER A 26 -3.46 -15.40 -3.54
C SER A 26 -3.95 -14.85 -2.19
N MET A 27 -4.05 -15.70 -1.15
CA MET A 27 -4.42 -15.27 0.20
C MET A 27 -3.43 -14.24 0.76
N PHE A 28 -2.12 -14.41 0.54
CA PHE A 28 -1.12 -13.42 0.94
C PHE A 28 -1.35 -12.05 0.28
N ILE A 29 -1.59 -12.03 -1.03
CA ILE A 29 -1.87 -10.79 -1.76
C ILE A 29 -3.16 -10.15 -1.25
N TYR A 30 -4.22 -10.93 -1.00
CA TYR A 30 -5.47 -10.42 -0.46
C TYR A 30 -5.30 -9.81 0.93
N ILE A 31 -4.58 -10.48 1.83
CA ILE A 31 -4.31 -9.96 3.18
C ILE A 31 -3.51 -8.66 3.08
N MET A 32 -2.49 -8.61 2.23
CA MET A 32 -1.68 -7.40 2.05
C MET A 32 -2.53 -6.22 1.54
N VAL A 33 -3.37 -6.44 0.52
CA VAL A 33 -4.27 -5.41 -0.02
C VAL A 33 -5.27 -4.97 1.04
N TRP A 34 -5.82 -5.93 1.81
CA TRP A 34 -6.76 -5.62 2.88
C TRP A 34 -6.13 -4.76 3.96
N LEU A 35 -4.93 -5.12 4.44
CA LEU A 35 -4.19 -4.34 5.43
C LEU A 35 -3.91 -2.91 4.94
N GLY A 36 -3.43 -2.74 3.71
CA GLY A 36 -3.18 -1.40 3.15
C GLY A 36 -4.45 -0.53 3.10
N ASN A 37 -5.60 -1.12 2.79
CA ASN A 37 -6.89 -0.39 2.78
C ASN A 37 -7.35 -0.02 4.19
N VAL A 38 -7.22 -0.92 5.17
CA VAL A 38 -7.61 -0.65 6.57
C VAL A 38 -6.82 0.53 7.12
N VAL A 39 -5.51 0.59 6.85
CA VAL A 39 -4.67 1.71 7.33
C VAL A 39 -5.03 3.02 6.65
N ASN A 40 -5.33 3.02 5.35
CA ASN A 40 -5.77 4.21 4.63
C ASN A 40 -7.06 4.80 5.23
N VAL A 41 -8.06 3.95 5.49
CA VAL A 41 -9.31 4.36 6.13
C VAL A 41 -9.06 4.92 7.53
N ALA A 42 -8.23 4.25 8.34
CA ALA A 42 -7.90 4.70 9.68
C ALA A 42 -7.20 6.07 9.67
N ASN A 43 -6.26 6.28 8.75
CA ASN A 43 -5.56 7.56 8.59
C ASN A 43 -6.50 8.68 8.14
N ASN A 44 -7.41 8.40 7.20
CA ASN A 44 -8.41 9.38 6.74
C ASN A 44 -9.30 9.89 7.89
N MET A 45 -9.77 8.98 8.74
CA MET A 45 -10.61 9.32 9.90
C MET A 45 -9.83 10.07 10.99
N ASN A 46 -8.59 9.67 11.26
CA ASN A 46 -7.81 10.22 12.37
C ASN A 46 -7.10 11.54 12.02
N MET A 47 -6.80 11.81 10.74
CA MET A 47 -6.03 12.99 10.31
C MET A 47 -6.72 14.31 10.70
N VAL A 48 -8.03 14.43 10.45
CA VAL A 48 -8.78 15.67 10.75
C VAL A 48 -8.82 15.92 12.26
N SER A 49 -9.01 14.87 13.05
CA SER A 49 -8.99 14.95 14.52
C SER A 49 -7.59 15.35 15.03
N TYR A 50 -6.54 14.77 14.45
CA TYR A 50 -5.15 15.09 14.77
C TYR A 50 -4.77 16.54 14.45
N LEU A 51 -5.15 17.06 13.27
CA LEU A 51 -4.88 18.44 12.87
C LEU A 51 -5.65 19.44 13.74
N ARG A 52 -6.88 19.10 14.14
CA ARG A 52 -7.70 19.95 14.99
C ARG A 52 -7.22 19.96 16.44
N GLY A 53 -6.95 18.80 17.03
CA GLY A 53 -6.56 18.68 18.44
C GLY A 53 -5.10 19.09 18.69
N THR A 54 -4.17 18.50 17.94
CA THR A 54 -2.73 18.58 18.22
C THR A 54 -2.05 19.79 17.56
N MET A 55 -2.56 20.26 16.42
CA MET A 55 -2.02 21.45 15.72
C MET A 55 -2.86 22.73 15.92
N ASN A 56 -3.98 22.66 16.66
CA ASN A 56 -4.90 23.79 16.88
C ASN A 56 -5.29 24.53 15.58
N MET A 57 -5.38 23.81 14.45
CA MET A 57 -5.79 24.39 13.19
C MET A 57 -7.31 24.63 13.18
N GLY A 58 -7.72 25.76 12.58
CA GLY A 58 -9.13 26.04 12.34
C GLY A 58 -9.77 24.97 11.45
N VAL A 59 -11.08 24.72 11.62
CA VAL A 59 -11.82 23.63 10.95
C VAL A 59 -11.64 23.66 9.42
N ALA A 60 -11.70 24.86 8.82
CA ALA A 60 -11.49 25.03 7.38
C ALA A 60 -10.07 24.65 6.93
N ALA A 61 -9.04 25.10 7.67
CA ALA A 61 -7.64 24.79 7.34
C ALA A 61 -7.33 23.30 7.51
N ALA A 62 -7.81 22.66 8.58
CA ALA A 62 -7.60 21.24 8.83
C ALA A 62 -8.20 20.36 7.72
N ALA A 63 -9.42 20.67 7.26
CA ALA A 63 -10.09 19.95 6.18
C ALA A 63 -9.38 20.12 4.83
N THR A 64 -8.87 21.32 4.54
CA THR A 64 -8.09 21.57 3.31
C THR A 64 -6.76 20.80 3.34
N THR A 65 -6.05 20.81 4.47
CA THR A 65 -4.78 20.08 4.60
C THR A 65 -4.97 18.57 4.51
N SER A 66 -6.01 18.01 5.16
CA SER A 66 -6.29 16.57 5.07
C SER A 66 -6.66 16.15 3.63
N THR A 67 -7.45 16.96 2.95
CA THR A 67 -7.84 16.70 1.55
C THR A 67 -6.65 16.78 0.60
N ASN A 68 -5.79 17.79 0.77
CA ASN A 68 -4.57 17.94 -0.02
C ASN A 68 -3.60 16.76 0.21
N PHE A 69 -3.50 16.27 1.45
CA PHE A 69 -2.69 15.08 1.76
C PHE A 69 -3.21 13.84 1.05
N LEU A 70 -4.52 13.58 1.11
CA LEU A 70 -5.13 12.44 0.40
C LEU A 70 -4.97 12.56 -1.12
N ALA A 71 -5.15 13.76 -1.67
CA ALA A 71 -4.93 14.02 -3.09
C ALA A 71 -3.48 13.75 -3.51
N ALA A 72 -2.50 14.15 -2.70
CA ALA A 72 -1.09 13.88 -2.94
C ALA A 72 -0.79 12.36 -2.92
N LEU A 73 -1.37 11.60 -1.97
CA LEU A 73 -1.24 10.14 -1.94
C LEU A 73 -1.76 9.49 -3.23
N GLN A 74 -2.93 9.91 -3.72
CA GLN A 74 -3.51 9.39 -4.95
C GLN A 74 -2.67 9.76 -6.19
N MET A 75 -2.09 10.96 -6.20
CA MET A 75 -1.19 11.40 -7.27
C MET A 75 0.09 10.55 -7.32
N PHE A 76 0.63 10.16 -6.16
CA PHE A 76 1.82 9.30 -6.06
C PHE A 76 1.56 7.86 -6.52
N THR A 77 0.31 7.39 -6.53
CA THR A 77 -0.03 6.05 -7.04
C THR A 77 0.28 5.91 -8.54
N ILE A 78 0.16 6.97 -9.32
CA ILE A 78 0.40 6.95 -10.78
C ILE A 78 1.85 6.57 -11.12
N PRO A 79 2.89 7.29 -10.63
CA PRO A 79 4.28 6.90 -10.89
C PRO A 79 4.64 5.57 -10.23
N ALA A 80 4.05 5.23 -9.07
CA ALA A 80 4.28 3.95 -8.42
C ALA A 80 3.76 2.77 -9.26
N ALA A 81 2.57 2.90 -9.86
CA ALA A 81 2.01 1.92 -10.77
C ALA A 81 2.87 1.77 -12.03
N PHE A 82 3.30 2.88 -12.62
CA PHE A 82 4.19 2.87 -13.79
C PHE A 82 5.52 2.15 -13.50
N LEU A 83 6.11 2.41 -12.33
CA LEU A 83 7.35 1.76 -11.90
C LEU A 83 7.16 0.25 -11.64
N ALA A 84 6.03 -0.13 -11.05
CA ALA A 84 5.69 -1.52 -10.79
C ALA A 84 5.47 -2.32 -12.08
N ASP A 85 4.84 -1.72 -13.09
CA ASP A 85 4.57 -2.38 -14.37
C ASP A 85 5.81 -2.42 -15.28
N SER A 86 6.67 -1.40 -15.23
CA SER A 86 7.78 -1.25 -16.18
C SER A 86 9.12 -1.85 -15.74
N TYR A 87 9.45 -1.84 -14.43
CA TYR A 87 10.84 -2.10 -14.00
C TYR A 87 11.01 -3.15 -12.90
N ILE A 88 10.00 -3.37 -12.04
CA ILE A 88 10.19 -4.14 -10.81
C ILE A 88 9.19 -5.29 -10.76
N LYS A 89 9.66 -6.56 -10.79
CA LYS A 89 8.76 -7.70 -10.55
C LYS A 89 8.00 -7.45 -9.25
N ARG A 90 6.66 -7.51 -9.28
CA ARG A 90 5.71 -7.15 -8.20
C ARG A 90 6.14 -7.50 -6.77
N PHE A 91 6.88 -8.60 -6.60
CA PHE A 91 7.45 -9.03 -5.32
C PHE A 91 8.50 -8.06 -4.75
N TYR A 92 9.43 -7.56 -5.58
CA TYR A 92 10.47 -6.63 -5.15
C TYR A 92 9.90 -5.24 -4.82
N THR A 93 8.82 -4.82 -5.50
CA THR A 93 8.14 -3.56 -5.20
C THR A 93 7.55 -3.60 -3.79
N VAL A 94 6.87 -4.69 -3.43
CA VAL A 94 6.37 -4.90 -2.07
C VAL A 94 7.50 -4.89 -1.04
N LEU A 95 8.62 -5.57 -1.34
CA LEU A 95 9.73 -5.73 -0.40
C LEU A 95 10.46 -4.42 -0.08
N ILE A 96 10.53 -3.49 -1.04
CA ILE A 96 11.18 -2.19 -0.85
C ILE A 96 10.21 -1.17 -0.24
N PHE A 97 8.95 -1.13 -0.67
CA PHE A 97 7.99 -0.11 -0.22
C PHE A 97 7.36 -0.42 1.14
N ALA A 98 7.18 -1.69 1.51
CA ALA A 98 6.62 -2.07 2.81
C ALA A 98 7.41 -1.52 4.02
N PRO A 99 8.74 -1.63 4.11
CA PRO A 99 9.48 -1.06 5.24
C PRO A 99 9.44 0.47 5.26
N VAL A 100 9.39 1.14 4.11
CA VAL A 100 9.24 2.61 4.02
C VAL A 100 7.87 3.03 4.57
N GLU A 101 6.82 2.30 4.23
CA GLU A 101 5.47 2.53 4.76
C GLU A 101 5.43 2.35 6.29
N ILE A 102 6.01 1.26 6.80
CA ILE A 102 6.09 1.00 8.25
C ILE A 102 6.85 2.12 8.98
N LEU A 103 7.98 2.58 8.42
CA LEU A 103 8.73 3.71 8.99
C LEU A 103 7.89 4.99 9.02
N GLY A 104 7.12 5.26 7.98
CA GLY A 104 6.20 6.41 7.93
C GLY A 104 5.17 6.37 9.06
N TYR A 105 4.57 5.21 9.33
CA TYR A 105 3.62 5.06 10.44
C TYR A 105 4.28 5.14 11.81
N ILE A 106 5.48 4.58 11.98
CA ILE A 106 6.24 4.71 13.23
C ILE A 106 6.54 6.18 13.50
N LEU A 107 6.95 6.95 12.49
CA LEU A 107 7.19 8.39 12.61
C LEU A 107 5.93 9.14 13.03
N LEU A 108 4.78 8.84 12.41
CA LEU A 108 3.49 9.43 12.80
C LEU A 108 3.10 9.08 14.25
N ALA A 109 3.28 7.83 14.66
CA ALA A 109 2.98 7.37 16.01
C ALA A 109 3.89 8.03 17.06
N VAL A 110 5.19 8.14 16.77
CA VAL A 110 6.16 8.85 17.62
C VAL A 110 5.82 10.33 17.70
N GLN A 111 5.48 10.97 16.59
CA GLN A 111 5.08 12.39 16.58
C GLN A 111 3.83 12.65 17.41
N ALA A 112 2.86 11.72 17.38
CA ALA A 112 1.65 11.79 18.20
C ALA A 112 1.87 11.47 19.68
N HIS A 113 2.92 10.73 20.03
CA HIS A 113 3.23 10.35 21.42
C HIS A 113 4.19 11.33 22.12
N VAL A 114 5.09 11.96 21.36
CA VAL A 114 6.11 12.90 21.89
C VAL A 114 5.52 14.31 22.12
N ARG A 115 4.22 14.51 21.89
CA ARG A 115 3.45 15.71 22.25
C ARG A 115 2.25 15.34 23.11
#